data_AF-A0A822LDL0-F1
#
_entry.id   AF-A0A822LDL0-F1
#
_cell.length_a   1.000
_cell.length_b   1.000
_cell.length_c   1.000
_cell.angle_alpha   90.00
_cell.angle_beta   90.00
_cell.angle_gamma   90.00
#
_symmetry.space_group_name_H-M   'P 1'
#
loop_
_entity.id
_entity.type
_entity.pdbx_description
1 polymer ?
#
loop_
_entity_poly.entity_id
_entity_poly.type
_entity_poly.pdbx_seq_one_letter_code
_entity_poly.pdbx_strand_id
1 'polypeptide(L)'
;MIPITLVLDNARYQKCKIVEELALSLSIELLYLPSYSPNLNLIERLWKFVKKKCLYGKYYENFSDFSSAIYECLNDAHLKHKKELDSLLTLRFQKFNKSQIMNV
;
A
#
# COMPACT_ATOMS: atom_id res chain seq x y z
N MET A 1 14.35 18.08 12.74
CA MET A 1 13.16 17.61 12.00
C MET A 1 13.43 16.19 11.53
N ILE A 2 12.51 15.26 11.74
CA ILE A 2 12.67 13.87 11.27
C ILE A 2 12.34 13.87 9.77
N PRO A 3 13.20 13.33 8.90
CA PRO A 3 12.92 13.25 7.46
C PRO A 3 11.68 12.36 7.22
N ILE A 4 10.80 12.79 6.31
CA ILE A 4 9.64 12.00 5.90
C ILE A 4 10.00 11.31 4.58
N THR A 5 9.96 9.99 4.57
CA THR A 5 10.15 9.18 3.35
C THR A 5 8.84 8.54 2.94
N LEU A 6 8.39 8.82 1.72
CA LEU A 6 7.20 8.24 1.11
C LEU A 6 7.60 7.06 0.22
N VAL A 7 7.12 5.87 0.57
CA VAL A 7 7.38 4.64 -0.22
C VAL A 7 6.27 4.46 -1.25
N LEU A 8 6.66 4.37 -2.52
CA LEU A 8 5.77 4.47 -3.69
C LEU A 8 5.95 3.27 -4.64
N ASP A 9 4.89 2.93 -5.36
CA ASP A 9 5.01 2.02 -6.50
C ASP A 9 5.52 2.77 -7.74
N ASN A 10 5.53 2.13 -8.91
CA ASN A 10 6.04 2.76 -10.14
C ASN A 10 4.94 3.36 -11.02
N ALA A 11 3.76 3.69 -10.47
CA ALA A 11 2.70 4.29 -11.27
C ALA A 11 3.17 5.62 -11.89
N ARG A 12 2.91 5.80 -13.19
CA ARG A 12 3.46 6.94 -13.97
C ARG A 12 3.14 8.30 -13.36
N TYR A 13 1.94 8.46 -12.79
CA TYR A 13 1.51 9.72 -12.19
C TYR A 13 2.25 10.06 -10.88
N GLN A 14 2.88 9.08 -10.21
CA GLN A 14 3.70 9.32 -9.01
C GLN A 14 5.12 9.82 -9.35
N LYS A 15 5.51 9.79 -10.63
CA LYS A 15 6.81 10.26 -11.14
C LYS A 15 6.66 11.52 -12.00
N CYS A 16 5.53 12.20 -11.91
CA CYS A 16 5.34 13.42 -12.67
C CYS A 16 6.08 14.58 -11.98
N LYS A 17 6.50 15.55 -12.78
CA LYS A 17 7.25 16.72 -12.32
C LYS A 17 6.58 17.46 -11.15
N ILE A 18 5.25 17.58 -11.19
CA ILE A 18 4.46 18.22 -10.12
C ILE A 18 4.65 17.52 -8.78
N VAL A 19 4.67 16.18 -8.77
CA VAL A 19 4.86 15.39 -7.53
C VAL A 19 6.30 15.53 -7.01
N GLU A 20 7.29 15.47 -7.89
CA GLU A 20 8.70 15.63 -7.53
C GLU A 20 9.00 17.03 -6.96
N GLU A 21 8.48 18.08 -7.62
CA GLU A 21 8.64 19.47 -7.17
C GLU A 21 7.97 19.72 -5.81
N LEU A 22 6.75 19.20 -5.62
CA LEU A 22 6.04 19.34 -4.35
C LEU A 22 6.78 18.60 -3.22
N ALA A 23 7.23 17.37 -3.46
CA ALA A 23 7.99 16.60 -2.48
C ALA A 23 9.28 17.33 -2.07
N LEU A 24 10.00 17.92 -3.03
CA LEU A 24 11.17 18.75 -2.76
C LEU A 24 10.83 19.96 -1.89
N SER A 25 9.76 20.70 -2.23
CA SER A 25 9.34 21.88 -1.46
C SER A 25 8.96 21.56 -0.01
N LEU A 26 8.44 20.34 0.23
CA LEU A 26 8.04 19.86 1.54
C LEU A 26 9.15 19.09 2.28
N SER A 27 10.34 18.95 1.67
CA SER A 27 11.44 18.13 2.18
C SER A 27 11.04 16.66 2.44
N ILE A 28 10.24 16.09 1.51
CA ILE A 28 9.81 14.69 1.51
C ILE A 28 10.69 13.89 0.55
N GLU A 29 11.28 12.80 1.02
CA GLU A 29 12.00 11.85 0.18
C GLU A 29 11.03 10.89 -0.52
N LEU A 30 11.16 10.71 -1.83
CA LEU A 30 10.38 9.73 -2.60
C LEU A 30 11.20 8.46 -2.80
N LEU A 31 10.79 7.35 -2.18
CA LEU A 31 11.42 6.05 -2.32
C LEU A 31 10.57 5.12 -3.19
N TYR A 32 11.02 4.85 -4.41
CA TYR A 32 10.32 3.95 -5.33
C TYR A 32 10.72 2.50 -5.09
N LEU A 33 9.72 1.61 -5.01
CA LEU A 33 9.94 0.17 -4.97
C LEU A 33 10.58 -0.32 -6.29
N PRO A 34 11.33 -1.43 -6.28
CA PRO A 34 11.75 -2.09 -7.51
C PRO A 34 10.55 -2.48 -8.39
N SER A 35 10.75 -2.46 -9.71
CA SER A 35 9.71 -2.85 -10.67
C SER A 35 9.18 -4.26 -10.38
N TYR A 36 7.89 -4.46 -10.64
CA TYR A 36 7.19 -5.74 -10.46
C TYR A 36 7.36 -6.38 -9.07
N SER A 37 7.51 -5.56 -8.02
CA SER A 37 7.70 -6.04 -6.64
C SER A 37 6.50 -5.72 -5.72
N PRO A 38 5.27 -6.17 -6.06
CA PRO A 38 4.08 -5.89 -5.24
C PRO A 38 4.17 -6.56 -3.85
N ASN A 39 5.01 -7.58 -3.68
CA ASN A 39 5.28 -8.22 -2.39
C ASN A 39 5.90 -7.24 -1.36
N LEU A 40 6.62 -6.22 -1.84
CA LEU A 40 7.24 -5.17 -1.03
C LEU A 40 6.26 -4.03 -0.69
N ASN A 41 5.13 -3.93 -1.40
CA ASN A 41 4.16 -2.87 -1.18
C ASN A 41 3.19 -3.23 -0.03
N LEU A 42 3.40 -2.66 1.16
CA LEU A 42 2.55 -2.93 2.33
C LEU A 42 1.10 -2.51 2.13
N ILE A 43 0.83 -1.45 1.36
CA ILE A 43 -0.53 -0.96 1.14
C ILE A 43 -1.38 -2.00 0.41
N GLU A 44 -0.77 -2.83 -0.45
CA GLU A 44 -1.45 -3.94 -1.13
C GLU A 44 -1.89 -5.03 -0.13
N ARG A 45 -1.11 -5.25 0.93
CA ARG A 45 -1.51 -6.17 2.00
C ARG A 45 -2.70 -5.62 2.79
N LEU A 46 -2.65 -4.34 3.15
CA LEU A 46 -3.78 -3.66 3.80
C LEU A 46 -5.02 -3.71 2.89
N TRP A 47 -4.86 -3.46 1.59
CA TRP A 47 -5.96 -3.48 0.64
C TRP A 47 -6.60 -4.88 0.50
N LYS A 48 -5.80 -5.94 0.49
CA LYS A 48 -6.31 -7.32 0.56
C LYS A 48 -7.12 -7.57 1.84
N PHE A 49 -6.65 -7.05 2.97
CA PHE A 49 -7.37 -7.14 4.24
C PHE A 49 -8.72 -6.40 4.18
N VAL A 50 -8.74 -5.14 3.73
CA VAL A 50 -9.97 -4.34 3.60
C VAL A 50 -10.98 -5.07 2.70
N LYS A 51 -10.53 -5.53 1.52
CA LYS A 51 -11.38 -6.32 0.63
C LYS A 51 -11.99 -7.53 1.32
N LYS A 52 -11.18 -8.30 2.05
CA LYS A 52 -11.65 -9.50 2.77
C LYS A 52 -12.65 -9.15 3.88
N LYS A 53 -12.47 -8.05 4.58
CA LYS A 53 -13.29 -7.69 5.76
C LYS A 53 -14.61 -7.02 5.41
N CYS A 54 -14.63 -6.08 4.46
CA CYS A 54 -15.83 -5.30 4.18
C CYS A 54 -16.37 -5.40 2.74
N LEU A 55 -15.60 -5.89 1.77
CA LEU A 55 -16.03 -5.90 0.37
C LEU A 55 -16.34 -7.30 -0.19
N TYR A 56 -15.75 -8.35 0.38
CA TYR A 56 -15.83 -9.70 -0.16
C TYR A 56 -17.27 -10.24 -0.09
N GLY A 57 -17.83 -10.54 -1.26
CA GLY A 57 -19.18 -11.11 -1.39
C GLY A 57 -20.32 -10.14 -1.05
N LYS A 58 -20.03 -8.84 -0.95
CA LYS A 58 -21.04 -7.82 -0.62
C LYS A 58 -21.26 -6.88 -1.80
N TYR A 59 -22.53 -6.74 -2.20
CA TYR A 59 -22.97 -5.73 -3.15
C TYR A 59 -23.31 -4.43 -2.43
N TYR A 60 -22.92 -3.31 -3.02
CA TYR A 60 -23.25 -1.97 -2.58
C TYR A 60 -23.97 -1.28 -3.72
N GLU A 61 -25.17 -0.78 -3.45
CA GLU A 61 -26.05 -0.21 -4.47
C GLU A 61 -25.49 1.11 -5.03
N ASN A 62 -24.86 1.90 -4.17
CA ASN A 62 -24.31 3.20 -4.54
C ASN A 62 -22.87 3.38 -4.03
N PHE A 63 -22.20 4.37 -4.63
CA PHE A 63 -20.81 4.69 -4.29
C PHE A 63 -20.64 5.15 -2.84
N SER A 64 -21.63 5.86 -2.29
CA SER A 64 -21.59 6.35 -0.92
C SER A 64 -21.48 5.18 0.06
N ASP A 65 -22.35 4.18 -0.06
CA ASP A 65 -22.35 3.00 0.81
C ASP A 65 -21.07 2.17 0.67
N PHE A 66 -20.57 2.03 -0.56
CA PHE A 66 -19.29 1.37 -0.82
C PHE A 66 -18.12 2.10 -0.13
N SER A 67 -18.06 3.43 -0.27
CA SER A 67 -16.99 4.24 0.32
C SER A 67 -17.06 4.25 1.85
N SER A 68 -18.26 4.41 2.42
CA SER A 68 -18.51 4.40 3.87
C SER A 68 -18.06 3.09 4.49
N ALA A 69 -18.36 1.95 3.86
CA ALA A 69 -17.91 0.65 4.35
C ALA A 69 -16.37 0.49 4.37
N ILE A 70 -15.66 1.12 3.43
CA ILE A 70 -14.19 1.16 3.46
C ILE A 70 -13.70 2.04 4.61
N TYR A 71 -14.27 3.25 4.78
CA TYR A 71 -13.89 4.17 5.84
C TYR A 71 -14.10 3.58 7.23
N GLU A 72 -15.28 2.99 7.48
CA GLU A 72 -15.59 2.32 8.75
C GLU A 72 -14.62 1.16 9.01
N CYS A 73 -14.38 0.32 8.00
CA CYS A 73 -13.44 -0.79 8.11
C CYS A 73 -12.03 -0.31 8.50
N LEU A 74 -11.55 0.80 7.93
CA LEU A 74 -10.23 1.36 8.22
C LEU A 74 -10.17 2.03 9.60
N ASN A 75 -11.19 2.80 9.97
CA ASN A 75 -11.27 3.46 11.28
C ASN A 75 -11.23 2.44 12.41
N ASP A 76 -11.95 1.33 12.28
CA ASP A 76 -12.02 0.29 13.30
C ASP A 76 -10.85 -0.71 13.25
N ALA A 77 -10.06 -0.72 12.17
CA ALA A 77 -9.09 -1.77 11.89
C ALA A 77 -8.08 -1.94 13.03
N HIS A 78 -7.54 -0.83 13.52
CA HIS A 78 -6.52 -0.81 14.58
C HIS A 78 -7.07 -1.20 15.97
N LEU A 79 -8.38 -1.12 16.18
CA LEU A 79 -9.04 -1.51 17.42
C LEU A 79 -9.48 -2.97 17.37
N LYS A 80 -10.23 -3.35 16.32
CA LYS A 80 -10.87 -4.67 16.19
C LYS A 80 -9.93 -5.75 15.65
N HIS A 81 -8.93 -5.37 14.86
CA HIS A 81 -8.07 -6.29 14.12
C HIS A 81 -6.57 -6.08 14.38
N LYS A 82 -6.21 -5.43 15.48
CA LYS A 82 -4.82 -5.10 15.83
C LYS A 82 -3.84 -6.25 15.63
N LYS A 83 -4.11 -7.42 16.23
CA LYS A 83 -3.23 -8.61 16.13
C LYS A 83 -3.05 -9.10 14.68
N GLU A 84 -4.12 -9.08 13.88
CA GLU A 84 -4.08 -9.49 12.47
C GLU A 84 -3.24 -8.49 11.65
N LEU A 85 -3.45 -7.19 11.88
CA LEU A 85 -2.67 -6.12 11.23
C LEU A 85 -1.20 -6.14 11.63
N ASP A 86 -0.89 -6.33 12.91
CA ASP A 86 0.48 -6.42 13.42
C ASP A 86 1.25 -7.57 12.74
N SER A 87 0.57 -8.67 12.41
CA SER A 87 1.15 -9.79 11.65
C SER A 87 1.25 -9.50 10.15
N LEU A 88 0.21 -8.89 9.57
CA LEU A 88 0.09 -8.66 8.13
C LEU A 88 1.04 -7.57 7.62
N LEU A 89 1.20 -6.49 8.39
CA LEU A 89 1.96 -5.30 8.04
C LEU A 89 3.43 -5.38 8.48
N THR A 90 3.92 -6.59 8.78
CA THR A 90 5.34 -6.80 9.09
C THR A 90 6.24 -6.52 7.89
N LEU A 91 7.44 -6.01 8.19
CA LEU A 91 8.53 -5.86 7.22
C LEU A 91 9.27 -7.18 6.92
N ARG A 92 8.62 -8.32 7.20
CA ARG A 92 9.14 -9.65 6.88
C ARG A 92 8.71 -10.00 5.46
N PHE A 93 9.56 -9.67 4.51
CA PHE A 93 9.34 -9.95 3.10
C PHE A 93 9.90 -11.31 2.71
N GLN A 94 9.19 -12.03 1.83
CA GLN A 94 9.73 -13.21 1.17
C GLN A 94 10.96 -12.81 0.37
N LYS A 95 12.09 -13.47 0.63
CA LYS A 95 13.32 -13.30 -0.12
C LYS A 95 13.45 -14.45 -1.10
N PHE A 96 13.83 -14.14 -2.33
CA PHE A 96 14.21 -15.13 -3.32
C PHE A 96 15.73 -15.08 -3.46
N ASN A 97 16.37 -16.25 -3.49
CA ASN A 97 17.76 -16.32 -3.91
C ASN A 97 17.83 -15.88 -5.38
N LYS A 98 18.96 -15.32 -5.82
CA LYS A 98 19.20 -15.04 -7.24
C LYS A 98 19.02 -16.35 -8.02
N SER A 99 17.86 -16.54 -8.63
CA SER A 99 17.68 -17.57 -9.66
C SER A 99 18.53 -17.16 -10.85
N GLN A 100 19.26 -18.11 -11.43
CA GLN A 100 19.87 -17.96 -12.75
C GLN A 100 18.75 -17.76 -13.77
N ILE A 101 18.22 -16.54 -13.89
CA ILE A 101 17.26 -16.23 -14.94
C ILE A 101 18.08 -16.24 -16.23
N MET A 102 17.79 -17.22 -17.07
CA MET A 102 18.37 -17.36 -18.40
C MET A 102 18.16 -16.06 -19.16
N ASN A 103 19.25 -15.49 -19.67
CA ASN A 103 19.18 -14.46 -20.69
C ASN A 103 18.47 -15.09 -21.90
N VAL A 104 17.24 -14.67 -22.15
CA VAL A 104 16.58 -14.82 -23.46
C VAL A 104 16.76 -13.51 -24.20
#